data_AF-A0A3L8DE07-F1
#
_entry.id   AF-A0A3L8DE07-F1
#
_cell.length_a   1.000
_cell.length_b   1.000
_cell.length_c   1.000
_cell.angle_alpha   90.00
_cell.angle_beta   90.00
_cell.angle_gamma   90.00
#
_symmetry.space_group_name_H-M   'P 1'
#
loop_
_entity.id
_entity.type
_entity.pdbx_description
1 polymer ?
#
loop_
_entity_poly.entity_id
_entity_poly.type
_entity_poly.pdbx_seq_one_letter_code
_entity_poly.pdbx_strand_id
1 'polypeptide(L)'
;MAVESRWMPCRLKIEPNICCVDYDGIILVSGSDPGSDQPEPFKTVLYGVAQIDAALGVIGAVLPINLPAKRLIYSPTGPLNMDYHDVRSFAEAATKGIKR
;
A
#
# COMPACT_ATOMS: atom_id res chain seq x y z
N MET A 1 -4.58 -5.08 23.76
CA MET A 1 -5.65 -6.09 23.62
C MET A 1 -5.65 -6.58 22.18
N ALA A 2 -5.47 -7.88 21.96
CA ALA A 2 -5.56 -8.46 20.61
C ALA A 2 -7.03 -8.57 20.23
N VAL A 3 -7.46 -7.81 19.23
CA VAL A 3 -8.77 -8.03 18.59
C VAL A 3 -8.60 -9.27 17.72
N GLU A 4 -9.03 -10.43 18.23
CA GLU A 4 -9.18 -11.63 17.41
C GLU A 4 -10.35 -11.41 16.44
N SER A 5 -10.03 -10.82 15.29
CA SER A 5 -10.93 -10.74 14.15
C SER A 5 -11.17 -12.17 13.65
N ARG A 6 -12.30 -12.75 14.04
CA ARG A 6 -12.76 -14.13 13.78
C ARG A 6 -12.85 -14.55 12.29
N TRP A 7 -12.36 -13.72 11.36
CA TRP A 7 -12.59 -13.78 9.91
C TRP A 7 -11.35 -13.50 9.05
N MET A 8 -10.13 -13.49 9.62
CA MET A 8 -8.91 -13.39 8.83
C MET A 8 -8.05 -14.65 9.02
N PRO A 9 -7.59 -15.31 7.93
CA PRO A 9 -6.81 -16.56 8.00
C PRO A 9 -5.38 -16.36 8.53
N CYS A 10 -5.04 -15.16 8.97
CA CYS A 10 -3.69 -14.77 9.36
C CYS A 10 -3.70 -13.93 10.65
N ARG A 11 -2.63 -14.06 11.44
CA ARG A 11 -2.46 -13.36 12.71
C ARG A 11 -2.10 -11.90 12.44
N LEU A 12 -3.03 -10.99 12.72
CA LEU A 12 -2.78 -9.55 12.69
C LEU A 12 -1.85 -9.17 13.85
N LYS A 13 -0.71 -8.57 13.51
CA LYS A 13 0.22 -7.97 14.46
C LYS A 13 0.43 -6.52 14.07
N ILE A 14 0.19 -5.61 15.00
CA ILE A 14 0.51 -4.19 14.79
C ILE A 14 2.03 -4.08 14.91
N GLU A 15 2.69 -3.73 13.82
CA GLU A 15 4.15 -3.55 13.77
C GLU A 15 4.45 -2.07 13.50
N PRO A 16 5.06 -1.34 14.46
CA PRO A 16 5.43 0.06 14.26
C PRO A 16 6.70 0.22 13.40
N ASN A 17 7.49 -0.85 13.22
CA ASN A 17 8.75 -0.81 12.51
C ASN A 17 8.63 -1.34 11.08
N ILE A 18 8.85 -0.44 10.12
CA ILE A 18 8.83 -0.69 8.68
C ILE A 18 10.05 -1.50 8.18
N CYS A 19 11.10 -1.60 9.01
CA CYS A 19 12.33 -2.35 8.73
C CYS A 19 12.33 -3.74 9.39
N CYS A 20 11.16 -4.28 9.73
CA CYS A 20 11.08 -5.62 10.29
C CYS A 20 11.45 -6.68 9.24
N VAL A 21 12.36 -7.59 9.59
CA VAL A 21 12.87 -8.65 8.71
C VAL A 21 11.92 -9.84 8.58
N ASP A 22 10.89 -9.92 9.43
CA ASP A 22 9.91 -10.99 9.42
C ASP A 22 8.86 -10.88 8.29
N TYR A 23 8.94 -9.84 7.43
CA TYR A 23 7.98 -9.59 6.35
C TYR A 23 8.63 -9.57 4.97
N ASP A 24 8.03 -10.26 4.01
CA ASP A 24 8.52 -10.35 2.62
C ASP A 24 8.08 -9.17 1.73
N GLY A 25 7.08 -8.39 2.16
CA GLY A 25 6.56 -7.28 1.38
C GLY A 25 5.69 -6.30 2.17
N ILE A 26 5.62 -5.07 1.65
CA ILE A 26 4.84 -3.95 2.20
C ILE A 26 3.79 -3.58 1.18
N ILE A 27 2.54 -3.41 1.62
CA ILE A 27 1.46 -2.91 0.78
C ILE A 27 1.15 -1.48 1.20
N LEU A 28 1.31 -0.56 0.27
CA LEU A 28 1.02 0.85 0.47
C LEU A 28 -0.29 1.19 -0.21
N VAL A 29 -1.32 1.45 0.59
CA VAL A 29 -2.64 1.87 0.12
C VAL A 29 -2.71 3.39 0.22
N SER A 30 -2.91 4.06 -0.92
CA SER A 30 -2.94 5.52 -1.00
C SER A 30 -4.16 5.97 -1.79
N GLY A 31 -4.85 7.00 -1.28
CA GLY A 31 -5.85 7.74 -2.05
C GLY A 31 -5.31 8.98 -2.76
N SER A 32 -4.05 9.30 -2.49
CA SER A 32 -3.34 10.46 -3.05
C SER A 32 -2.43 10.03 -4.20
N ASP A 33 -2.07 10.98 -5.07
CA ASP A 33 -1.14 10.73 -6.18
C ASP A 33 0.20 10.15 -5.70
N PRO A 34 0.78 9.19 -6.45
CA PRO A 34 2.04 8.56 -6.07
C PRO A 34 3.15 9.61 -5.94
N GLY A 35 3.83 9.61 -4.78
CA GLY A 35 4.94 10.53 -4.51
C GLY A 35 4.55 11.91 -3.97
N SER A 36 3.28 12.15 -3.62
CA SER A 36 2.84 13.41 -3.00
C SER A 36 3.04 13.42 -1.47
N ASP A 37 2.25 12.62 -0.76
CA ASP A 37 2.08 12.66 0.71
C ASP A 37 2.72 11.45 1.44
N GLN A 38 3.40 10.58 0.71
CA GLN A 38 3.93 9.33 1.26
C GLN A 38 5.23 9.55 2.07
N PRO A 39 5.48 8.75 3.13
CA PRO A 39 6.73 8.83 3.88
C PRO A 39 7.92 8.37 3.03
N GLU A 40 9.09 8.96 3.27
CA GLU A 40 10.35 8.43 2.76
C GLU A 40 10.64 7.08 3.45
N PRO A 41 11.14 6.07 2.73
CA PRO A 41 11.67 6.07 1.37
C PRO A 41 10.65 5.76 0.25
N PHE A 42 9.38 5.49 0.59
CA PHE A 42 8.36 5.10 -0.40
C PHE A 42 8.07 6.20 -1.42
N LYS A 43 8.08 7.46 -0.96
CA LYS A 43 7.86 8.65 -1.80
C LYS A 43 8.77 8.68 -3.02
N THR A 44 10.07 8.50 -2.82
CA THR A 44 11.08 8.61 -3.88
C THR A 44 10.93 7.49 -4.90
N VAL A 45 10.65 6.27 -4.43
CA VAL A 45 10.40 5.11 -5.29
C VAL A 45 9.13 5.32 -6.13
N LEU A 46 8.04 5.75 -5.49
CA LEU A 46 6.77 6.02 -6.17
C LEU A 46 6.89 7.19 -7.15
N TYR A 47 7.57 8.26 -6.78
CA TYR A 47 7.77 9.42 -7.64
C TYR A 47 8.56 9.03 -8.89
N GLY A 48 9.66 8.28 -8.74
CA GLY A 48 10.46 7.81 -9.87
C GLY A 48 9.65 6.94 -10.84
N VAL A 49 8.79 6.07 -10.32
CA VAL A 49 7.93 5.21 -11.15
C VAL A 49 6.79 5.99 -11.76
N ALA A 50 6.19 6.94 -11.04
CA ALA A 50 5.10 7.77 -11.55
C ALA A 50 5.52 8.62 -12.77
N GLN A 51 6.80 8.99 -12.87
CA GLN A 51 7.35 9.66 -14.06
C GLN A 51 7.47 8.73 -15.28
N ILE A 52 7.57 7.42 -15.05
CA ILE A 52 7.75 6.40 -16.09
C ILE A 52 6.40 5.81 -16.50
N ASP A 53 5.51 5.61 -15.52
CA ASP A 53 4.22 4.94 -15.69
C ASP A 53 3.09 5.75 -15.04
N ALA A 54 2.35 6.47 -15.88
CA ALA A 54 1.16 7.21 -15.47
C ALA A 54 0.02 6.28 -14.99
N ALA A 55 0.05 4.98 -15.34
CA ALA A 55 -0.93 4.02 -14.87
C ALA A 55 -0.72 3.62 -13.40
N LEU A 56 0.41 3.99 -12.79
CA LEU A 56 0.71 3.71 -11.37
C LEU A 56 -0.39 4.23 -10.44
N GLY A 57 -0.96 5.40 -10.73
CA GLY A 57 -2.04 6.02 -9.94
C GLY A 57 -3.41 5.37 -10.11
N VAL A 58 -3.60 4.52 -11.12
CA VAL A 58 -4.91 3.91 -11.46
C VAL A 58 -4.90 2.40 -11.23
N ILE A 59 -3.83 1.74 -11.66
CA ILE A 59 -3.69 0.29 -11.68
C ILE A 59 -2.87 -0.19 -10.47
N GLY A 60 -1.98 0.64 -9.92
CA GLY A 60 -0.97 0.25 -8.93
C GLY A 60 0.15 -0.59 -9.53
N ALA A 61 1.24 -0.80 -8.80
CA ALA A 61 2.37 -1.63 -9.27
C ALA A 61 3.13 -2.30 -8.12
N VAL A 62 3.88 -3.35 -8.46
CA VAL A 62 4.86 -3.96 -7.57
C VAL A 62 6.22 -3.36 -7.86
N LEU A 63 6.86 -2.82 -6.84
CA LEU A 63 8.08 -2.04 -6.91
C LEU A 63 9.13 -2.66 -5.98
N PRO A 64 10.40 -2.70 -6.40
CA PRO A 64 11.48 -3.06 -5.49
C PRO A 64 11.71 -1.91 -4.51
N ILE A 65 11.94 -2.24 -3.25
CA ILE A 65 12.32 -1.28 -2.22
C ILE A 65 13.58 -1.74 -1.49
N ASN A 66 14.41 -0.78 -1.07
CA ASN A 66 15.64 -1.04 -0.33
C ASN A 66 15.38 -1.25 1.18
N LEU A 67 14.30 -1.94 1.51
CA LEU A 67 13.91 -2.35 2.86
C LEU A 67 13.99 -3.88 2.95
N PRO A 68 14.10 -4.46 4.15
CA PRO A 68 14.14 -5.92 4.32
C PRO A 68 12.91 -6.61 3.72
N ALA A 69 11.75 -5.94 3.74
CA ALA A 69 10.60 -6.26 2.92
C ALA A 69 10.90 -5.86 1.46
N LYS A 70 11.62 -6.71 0.74
CA LYS A 70 12.17 -6.49 -0.61
C LYS A 70 11.15 -6.04 -1.67
N ARG A 71 9.85 -6.20 -1.39
CA ARG A 71 8.73 -5.89 -2.29
C ARG A 71 7.83 -4.81 -1.70
N LEU A 72 7.61 -3.74 -2.46
CA LEU A 72 6.61 -2.71 -2.19
C LEU A 72 5.47 -2.86 -3.19
N ILE A 73 4.25 -3.10 -2.73
CA ILE A 73 3.05 -3.12 -3.57
C ILE A 73 2.34 -1.80 -3.38
N TYR A 74 2.33 -0.97 -4.41
CA TYR A 74 1.52 0.24 -4.43
C TYR A 74 0.11 -0.09 -4.90
N SER A 75 -0.87 0.18 -4.06
CA SER A 75 -2.28 0.01 -4.40
C SER A 75 -3.02 1.34 -4.27
N PRO A 76 -3.22 2.07 -5.37
CA PRO A 76 -4.03 3.28 -5.35
C PRO A 76 -5.49 2.90 -5.09
N THR A 77 -6.22 3.73 -4.35
CA THR A 77 -7.69 3.61 -4.24
C THR A 77 -8.41 4.20 -5.45
N GLY A 78 -7.67 4.86 -6.36
CA GLY A 78 -8.25 5.67 -7.44
C GLY A 78 -8.79 7.01 -6.93
N PRO A 79 -9.38 7.84 -7.81
CA PRO A 79 -9.96 9.12 -7.42
C PRO A 79 -11.10 8.89 -6.42
N LEU A 80 -10.86 9.27 -5.16
CA LEU A 80 -11.91 9.37 -4.15
C LEU A 80 -12.83 10.53 -4.55
N ASN A 81 -13.95 10.19 -5.17
CA ASN A 81 -14.98 11.18 -5.48
C ASN A 81 -15.63 11.65 -4.18
N MET A 82 -15.93 12.96 -4.05
CA MET A 82 -16.42 13.59 -2.81
C MET A 82 -17.70 12.96 -2.25
N ASP A 83 -18.47 12.22 -3.06
CA ASP A 83 -19.70 11.55 -2.67
C ASP A 83 -19.51 10.24 -1.89
N TYR A 84 -18.32 9.61 -1.92
CA TYR A 84 -18.07 8.34 -1.23
C TYR A 84 -16.77 8.40 -0.41
N HIS A 85 -16.89 8.84 0.84
CA HIS A 85 -15.85 8.74 1.87
C HIS A 85 -15.75 7.31 2.45
N ASP A 86 -15.82 6.28 1.61
CA ASP A 86 -16.04 4.93 2.11
C ASP A 86 -14.71 4.20 2.33
N VAL A 87 -14.42 3.88 3.58
CA VAL A 87 -13.40 2.92 4.05
C VAL A 87 -13.33 1.64 3.21
N ARG A 88 -14.44 1.29 2.53
CA ARG A 88 -14.54 0.20 1.55
C ARG A 88 -13.57 0.35 0.38
N SER A 89 -13.35 1.55 -0.16
CA SER A 89 -12.40 1.75 -1.27
C SER A 89 -10.97 1.45 -0.86
N PHE A 90 -10.60 1.78 0.38
CA PHE A 90 -9.30 1.39 0.96
C PHE A 90 -9.20 -0.13 1.16
N ALA A 91 -10.28 -0.78 1.63
CA ALA A 91 -10.31 -2.23 1.79
C ALA A 91 -10.24 -2.97 0.45
N GLU A 92 -10.92 -2.48 -0.60
CA GLU A 92 -10.86 -3.06 -1.94
C GLU A 92 -9.47 -2.87 -2.57
N ALA A 93 -8.88 -1.69 -2.42
CA ALA A 93 -7.51 -1.44 -2.86
C ALA A 93 -6.53 -2.36 -2.12
N ALA A 94 -6.58 -2.43 -0.79
CA ALA A 94 -5.76 -3.36 -0.01
C ALA A 94 -5.92 -4.80 -0.48
N THR A 95 -7.16 -5.24 -0.76
CA THR A 95 -7.44 -6.59 -1.25
C THR A 95 -6.84 -6.83 -2.64
N LYS A 96 -6.92 -5.85 -3.55
CA LYS A 96 -6.26 -5.92 -4.87
C LYS A 96 -4.74 -5.95 -4.75
N GLY A 97 -4.17 -5.17 -3.83
CA GLY A 97 -2.74 -5.19 -3.51
C GLY A 97 -2.27 -6.54 -2.97
N ILE A 98 -3.02 -7.15 -2.04
CA ILE A 98 -2.70 -8.47 -1.48
C ILE A 98 -2.74 -9.58 -2.54
N LYS A 99 -3.64 -9.47 -3.52
CA LYS A 99 -3.78 -10.46 -4.60
C LYS A 99 -2.69 -10.37 -5.69
N ARG A 100 -1.84 -9.35 -5.66
CA ARG A 100 -0.73 -9.15 -6.60
C ARG A 100 0.58 -9.73 -6.09
#